data_AF-A0A4Q3WZM1-F1
#
_entry.id   AF-A0A4Q3WZM1-F1
#
_cell.length_a   1.000
_cell.length_b   1.000
_cell.length_c   1.000
_cell.angle_alpha   90.00
_cell.angle_beta   90.00
_cell.angle_gamma   90.00
#
_symmetry.space_group_name_H-M   'P 1'
#
loop_
_entity.id
_entity.type
_entity.pdbx_description
1 polymer ?
#
loop_
_entity_poly.entity_id
_entity_poly.type
_entity_poly.pdbx_seq_one_letter_code
_entity_poly.pdbx_strand_id
1 'polypeptide(L)' 'MTELGHVLDPDERLLARLLWNAVKHAEVGHDIKAAREAFKGSSSRVRGALLRAEFTRARQQCPGTSMRNPFEIVSST' A
#
# COMPACT_ATOMS: atom_id res chain seq x y z
N MET A 1 -9.40 6.11 -21.12
CA MET A 1 -10.22 5.91 -19.91
C MET A 1 -9.35 6.29 -18.74
N THR A 2 -9.52 7.51 -18.24
CA THR A 2 -8.66 8.11 -17.22
C THR A 2 -8.99 7.44 -15.89
N GLU A 3 -8.07 6.66 -15.34
CA GLU A 3 -8.19 6.13 -13.98
C GLU A 3 -8.34 7.32 -13.04
N LEU A 4 -9.57 7.55 -12.58
CA LEU A 4 -9.83 8.42 -11.45
C LEU A 4 -9.07 7.81 -10.28
N GLY A 5 -7.85 8.30 -10.05
CA GLY A 5 -7.08 7.99 -8.86
C GLY A 5 -7.98 8.28 -7.68
N HIS A 6 -8.53 7.21 -7.08
CA HIS A 6 -9.51 7.30 -6.02
C HIS A 6 -8.93 8.16 -4.90
N VAL A 7 -9.36 9.42 -4.85
CA VAL A 7 -8.92 10.38 -3.85
C VAL A 7 -9.42 9.85 -2.51
N LEU A 8 -8.48 9.55 -1.61
CA LEU A 8 -8.83 9.22 -0.24
C LEU A 8 -9.49 10.43 0.40
N ASP A 9 -10.62 10.20 1.06
CA ASP A 9 -11.24 11.18 1.93
C ASP A 9 -10.29 11.52 3.10
N PRO A 10 -10.47 12.67 3.78
CA PRO A 10 -9.54 13.12 4.81
C PRO A 10 -9.26 12.09 5.91
N ASP A 11 -10.31 11.38 6.36
CA ASP A 11 -10.21 10.33 7.37
C ASP A 11 -9.50 9.09 6.85
N GLU A 12 -9.76 8.68 5.62
CA GLU A 12 -9.07 7.57 4.96
C GLU A 12 -7.58 7.88 4.78
N ARG A 13 -7.24 9.13 4.45
CA ARG A 13 -5.86 9.58 4.32
C ARG A 13 -5.13 9.61 5.66
N LEU A 14 -5.80 10.07 6.72
CA LEU A 14 -5.25 10.03 8.07
C LEU A 14 -5.01 8.60 8.51
N LEU A 15 -6.00 7.72 8.34
CA LEU A 15 -5.88 6.29 8.65
C LEU A 15 -4.73 5.63 7.88
N ALA A 16 -4.62 5.89 6.57
CA ALA A 16 -3.53 5.39 5.75
C ALA A 16 -2.15 5.85 6.27
N ARG A 17 -2.01 7.12 6.69
CA ARG A 17 -0.74 7.62 7.26
C ARG A 17 -0.41 6.97 8.59
N LEU A 18 -1.40 6.81 9.48
CA LEU A 18 -1.20 6.16 10.77
C LEU A 18 -0.80 4.68 10.61
N LEU A 19 -1.48 3.95 9.74
CA LEU A 19 -1.16 2.56 9.42
C LEU A 19 0.24 2.43 8.81
N TRP A 20 0.60 3.31 7.87
CA TRP A 20 1.93 3.32 7.28
C TRP A 20 3.02 3.57 8.33
N ASN A 21 2.78 4.55 9.21
CA ASN A 21 3.73 4.90 10.26
C ASN A 21 3.92 3.74 11.26
N ALA A 22 2.82 3.10 11.69
CA ALA A 22 2.86 1.95 12.56
C ALA A 22 3.62 0.77 11.92
N VAL A 23 3.45 0.53 10.61
CA VAL A 23 4.20 -0.54 9.93
C VAL A 23 5.70 -0.23 9.81
N LYS A 24 6.08 1.03 9.61
CA LYS A 24 7.49 1.40 9.35
C LYS A 24 8.30 1.75 10.60
N HIS A 25 7.65 2.22 11.67
CA HIS A 25 8.34 2.78 12.83
C HIS A 25 7.85 2.20 14.16
N ALA A 26 6.95 1.21 14.19
CA ALA A 26 6.58 0.58 15.45
C ALA A 26 7.78 -0.16 16.05
N GLU A 27 8.21 0.30 17.23
CA GLU A 27 9.23 -0.36 18.05
C GLU A 27 8.62 -1.52 18.86
N VAL A 28 7.29 -1.54 19.02
CA VAL A 28 6.55 -2.48 19.86
C VAL A 28 5.66 -3.38 19.00
N GLY A 29 5.80 -4.70 19.16
CA GLY A 29 5.01 -5.69 18.41
C GLY A 29 3.49 -5.56 18.58
N HIS A 30 3.03 -4.94 19.68
CA HIS A 30 1.63 -4.62 19.93
C HIS A 30 1.05 -3.64 18.89
N ASP A 31 1.80 -2.61 18.51
CA ASP A 31 1.34 -1.59 17.56
C ASP A 31 1.25 -2.16 16.14
N ILE A 32 2.14 -3.09 15.79
CA ILE A 32 2.07 -3.84 14.53
C ILE A 32 0.81 -4.71 14.50
N LYS A 33 0.46 -5.37 15.61
CA LYS A 33 -0.77 -6.18 15.71
C LYS A 33 -2.02 -5.31 15.55
N ALA A 34 -2.09 -4.18 16.25
CA ALA A 34 -3.19 -3.24 16.14
C ALA A 34 -3.32 -2.66 14.71
N ALA A 35 -2.20 -2.28 14.10
CA ALA A 35 -2.17 -1.80 12.71
C ALA A 35 -2.63 -2.88 11.71
N ARG A 36 -2.29 -4.15 11.93
CA ARG A 36 -2.77 -5.26 11.11
C ARG A 36 -4.29 -5.45 11.20
N GLU A 37 -4.86 -5.38 12.40
CA GLU A 37 -6.30 -5.47 12.57
C GLU A 37 -7.03 -4.28 11.97
N ALA A 38 -6.52 -3.07 12.17
CA ALA A 38 -7.06 -1.86 11.54
C ALA A 38 -6.94 -1.90 10.00
N PHE A 39 -5.85 -2.47 9.45
CA PHE A 39 -5.71 -2.67 8.01
C PHE A 39 -6.76 -3.64 7.45
N LYS A 40 -7.03 -4.77 8.14
CA LYS A 40 -8.07 -5.73 7.72
C LYS A 40 -9.46 -5.11 7.66
N GLY A 41 -9.78 -4.22 8.61
CA GLY A 41 -11.05 -3.50 8.66
C GLY A 41 -11.14 -2.28 7.72
N SER A 42 -10.03 -1.85 7.11
CA SER A 42 -10.00 -0.64 6.29
C SER A 42 -10.59 -0.83 4.89
N SER A 43 -11.07 0.28 4.31
CA SER A 43 -11.64 0.29 2.96
C SER A 43 -10.62 -0.19 1.91
N SER A 44 -11.11 -0.70 0.78
CA SER A 44 -10.25 -1.10 -0.34
C SER A 44 -9.39 0.06 -0.86
N ARG A 45 -9.87 1.30 -0.72
CA ARG A 45 -9.13 2.52 -1.09
C ARG A 45 -7.91 2.73 -0.20
N VAL A 46 -8.08 2.63 1.13
CA VAL A 46 -6.98 2.74 2.10
C VAL A 46 -5.95 1.62 1.90
N ARG A 47 -6.41 0.37 1.77
CA ARG A 47 -5.53 -0.78 1.52
C ARG A 47 -4.75 -0.61 0.21
N GLY A 48 -5.43 -0.19 -0.86
CA GLY A 48 -4.80 0.09 -2.15
C GLY A 48 -3.79 1.23 -2.09
N ALA A 49 -4.07 2.29 -1.33
CA ALA A 49 -3.13 3.40 -1.16
C ALA A 49 -1.86 2.98 -0.41
N LEU A 50 -1.99 2.16 0.64
CA LEU A 50 -0.85 1.60 1.37
C LEU A 50 0.02 0.69 0.49
N LEU A 51 -0.62 -0.20 -0.29
CA LEU A 51 0.10 -1.04 -1.23
C LEU A 51 0.83 -0.22 -2.29
N ARG A 52 0.17 0.79 -2.89
CA ARG A 52 0.81 1.72 -3.83
C ARG A 52 1.99 2.44 -3.21
N ALA A 53 1.87 2.93 -1.97
CA ALA A 53 2.96 3.60 -1.28
C ALA A 53 4.18 2.66 -1.08
N GLU A 54 3.95 1.39 -0.74
CA GLU A 54 5.02 0.37 -0.65
C GLU A 54 5.68 0.12 -2.00
N PHE A 55 4.89 -0.10 -3.05
CA PHE A 55 5.41 -0.37 -4.39
C PHE A 55 6.10 0.84 -5.03
N THR A 56 5.60 2.06 -4.82
CA THR A 56 6.28 3.29 -5.26
C THR A 56 7.65 3.41 -4.60
N ARG A 57 7.75 3.12 -3.30
CA ARG A 57 9.04 3.11 -2.60
C ARG A 57 9.96 2.01 -3.12
N ALA A 58 9.45 0.80 -3.37
CA ALA A 58 10.25 -0.27 -3.97
C ALA A 58 10.80 0.11 -5.35
N ARG A 59 10.01 0.80 -6.18
CA ARG A 59 10.46 1.32 -7.49
C ARG A 59 11.51 2.43 -7.38
N GLN A 60 11.44 3.27 -6.35
CA GLN A 60 12.46 4.29 -6.08
C GLN A 60 13.77 3.68 -5.53
N GLN A 61 13.67 2.61 -4.74
CA GLN A 61 14.82 1.92 -4.16
C GLN A 61 15.53 1.00 -5.17
N CYS A 62 14.83 0.52 -6.20
CA CYS A 62 15.38 -0.31 -7.27
C CYS A 62 15.08 0.30 -8.66
N PRO A 63 15.76 1.40 -9.05
CA PRO A 63 15.58 1.99 -10.37
C PRO A 63 16.20 1.06 -11.43
N GLY A 64 15.38 0.34 -12.18
CA GLY A 64 15.85 -0.45 -13.34
C GLY A 64 15.39 -1.90 -13.37
N THR A 65 14.76 -2.42 -12.31
CA THR A 65 14.04 -3.69 -12.44
C THR A 65 12.70 -3.39 -13.10
N SER A 66 12.56 -3.81 -14.36
CA SER A 66 11.23 -4.10 -14.91
C SER A 66 10.65 -5.16 -13.98
N MET A 67 9.90 -4.73 -12.94
CA MET A 67 9.17 -5.62 -12.06
C MET A 67 8.10 -6.27 -12.93
N ARG A 68 8.50 -7.33 -13.63
CA ARG A 68 7.60 -8.23 -14.33
C ARG A 68 6.61 -8.68 -13.28
N ASN A 69 5.38 -8.20 -13.40
CA ASN A 69 4.35 -8.46 -12.42
C ASN A 69 4.20 -9.98 -12.36
N PRO A 70 4.40 -10.63 -11.20
CA PRO A 70 4.29 -12.08 -11.10
C PRO A 70 2.87 -12.60 -11.39
N PHE A 71 1.88 -11.70 -11.51
CA PHE A 71 0.51 -12.00 -11.91
C PHE A 71 0.21 -11.63 -13.38
N GLU A 72 1.15 -11.02 -14.10
CA GLU A 72 1.06 -10.89 -15.56
C GLU A 72 1.46 -12.24 -16.18
N ILE A 73 0.48 -13.12 -16.33
CA ILE A 73 0.59 -14.26 -17.23
C ILE A 73 0.75 -13.67 -18.63
N VAL A 74 1.99 -13.59 -19.10
CA VAL A 74 2.27 -13.36 -20.53
C VAL A 74 1.74 -14.58 -21.27
N SER A 75 0.53 -14.46 -21.83
CA SER A 75 0.05 -15.34 -22.88
C SER A 75 0.95 -15.13 -24.09
N SER A 76 1.98 -15.95 -24.20
CA SER A 76 2.77 -16.08 -25.43
C SER A 76 1.91 -16.81 -26.46
N THR A 77 1.35 -16.06 -27.41
CA THR A 77 1.01 -16.58 -28.75
C THR A 77 2.25 -16.72 -29.59
#